data_AF-A0A7Y0SJ38-F1
#
_entry.id   AF-A0A7Y0SJ38-F1
#
_cell.length_a   1.000
_cell.length_b   1.000
_cell.length_c   1.000
_cell.angle_alpha   90.00
_cell.angle_beta   90.00
_cell.angle_gamma   90.00
#
_symmetry.space_group_name_H-M   'P 1'
#
loop_
_entity.id
_entity.type
_entity.pdbx_description
1 polymer ?
#
loop_
_entity_poly.entity_id
_entity_poly.type
_entity_poly.pdbx_seq_one_letter_code
_entity_poly.pdbx_strand_id
1 'polypeptide(L)' 'VLKLVAQGNSSKKIATLLNISYRTVETHRHNIKHKLDLHSTAELAKYAFETGLTE' A
#
# COMPACT_ATOMS: atom_id res chain seq x y z
N VAL A 1 -3.37 4.79 -0.17
CA VAL A 1 -2.14 4.03 -0.54
C VAL A 1 -2.32 2.53 -0.36
N LEU A 2 -2.69 2.03 0.84
CA LEU A 2 -2.86 0.59 1.11
C LEU A 2 -3.77 -0.13 0.10
N LYS A 3 -4.99 0.37 -0.16
CA LYS A 3 -5.92 -0.16 -1.18
C LYS A 3 -5.27 -0.30 -2.56
N LEU A 4 -4.58 0.74 -3.03
CA LEU A 4 -3.96 0.75 -4.35
C LEU A 4 -2.78 -0.24 -4.43
N VAL A 5 -1.98 -0.37 -3.36
CA VAL A 5 -0.89 -1.36 -3.28
C VAL A 5 -1.46 -2.78 -3.29
N ALA A 6 -2.56 -3.00 -2.55
CA ALA A 6 -3.26 -4.28 -2.51
C ALA A 6 -3.88 -4.69 -3.85
N GLN A 7 -4.38 -3.70 -4.60
CA GLN A 7 -4.83 -3.87 -5.98
C GLN A 7 -3.68 -4.09 -6.99
N GLY A 8 -2.43 -4.20 -6.52
CA GLY A 8 -1.26 -4.44 -7.38
C GLY A 8 -0.75 -3.20 -8.13
N ASN A 9 -1.20 -1.98 -7.78
CA ASN A 9 -0.66 -0.79 -8.41
C ASN A 9 0.79 -0.54 -7.97
N SER A 10 1.66 -0.25 -8.93
CA SER A 10 3.04 0.13 -8.64
C SER A 10 3.09 1.47 -7.90
N SER A 11 4.08 1.64 -7.03
CA SER A 11 4.30 2.89 -6.28
C SER A 11 4.30 4.16 -7.16
N LYS A 12 4.81 4.07 -8.40
CA LYS A 12 4.76 5.18 -9.37
C LYS A 12 3.33 5.53 -9.77
N LYS A 13 2.49 4.53 -10.04
CA LYS A 13 1.07 4.73 -10.41
C LYS A 13 0.28 5.31 -9.24
N ILE A 14 0.57 4.84 -8.03
CA ILE A 14 -0.02 5.37 -6.79
C ILE A 14 0.38 6.83 -6.56
N ALA A 15 1.65 7.16 -6.79
CA ALA A 15 2.15 8.54 -6.70
C ALA A 15 1.40 9.47 -7.66
N THR A 16 1.20 9.05 -8.91
CA THR A 16 0.42 9.79 -9.90
C THR A 16 -1.05 9.92 -9.50
N LEU A 17 -1.70 8.82 -9.08
CA LEU A 17 -3.12 8.81 -8.69
C LEU A 17 -3.41 9.71 -7.49
N LEU A 18 -2.50 9.77 -6.53
CA LEU A 18 -2.64 10.57 -5.31
C LEU A 18 -1.98 11.95 -5.42
N ASN A 19 -1.37 12.28 -6.56
CA ASN A 19 -0.61 13.52 -6.78
C ASN A 19 0.48 13.77 -5.72
N ILE A 20 1.15 12.70 -5.25
CA ILE A 20 2.23 12.76 -4.26
C ILE A 20 3.53 12.20 -4.83
N SER A 21 4.66 12.55 -4.20
CA SER A 21 5.96 12.02 -4.63
C SER A 21 6.06 10.51 -4.41
N TYR A 22 6.77 9.82 -5.32
CA TYR A 22 7.09 8.39 -5.19
C TYR A 22 7.74 8.07 -3.83
N ARG A 23 8.66 8.92 -3.36
CA ARG A 23 9.28 8.77 -2.03
C ARG A 23 8.24 8.79 -0.90
N THR A 24 7.24 9.65 -1.00
CA THR A 24 6.14 9.74 -0.03
C THR A 24 5.34 8.44 -0.01
N VAL A 25 5.06 7.85 -1.18
CA VAL A 25 4.40 6.53 -1.28
C VAL A 25 5.23 5.43 -0.61
N GLU A 26 6.55 5.43 -0.78
CA GLU A 26 7.44 4.48 -0.10
C GLU A 26 7.41 4.65 1.42
N THR A 27 7.48 5.89 1.90
CA THR A 27 7.33 6.20 3.33
C THR A 27 5.99 5.74 3.86
N HIS A 28 4.89 5.95 3.13
CA HIS A 28 3.59 5.43 3.51
C HIS A 28 3.59 3.90 3.57
N ARG A 29 4.16 3.21 2.57
CA ARG A 29 4.24 1.73 2.57
C ARG A 29 5.05 1.21 3.76
N HIS A 30 6.15 1.87 4.11
CA HIS A 30 6.97 1.49 5.26
C HIS A 30 6.19 1.69 6.57
N ASN A 31 5.56 2.85 6.75
CA ASN A 31 4.76 3.14 7.93
C ASN A 31 3.55 2.20 8.05
N ILE A 32 2.87 1.89 6.95
CA ILE A 32 1.73 0.98 6.93
C ILE A 32 2.18 -0.43 7.30
N LYS A 33 3.28 -0.91 6.71
CA LYS A 33 3.87 -2.21 7.08
C LYS A 33 4.23 -2.27 8.56
N HIS A 34 4.91 -1.25 9.06
CA HIS A 34 5.29 -1.18 10.47
C HIS A 34 4.10 -1.03 11.42
N LYS A 35 3.05 -0.28 11.05
CA LYS A 35 1.85 -0.11 11.88
C LYS A 35 1.00 -1.37 11.97
N LEU A 36 1.02 -2.18 10.90
CA LEU A 36 0.24 -3.41 10.80
C LEU A 36 1.07 -4.66 11.11
N ASP A 37 2.34 -4.47 11.50
CA ASP A 37 3.31 -5.56 11.73
C ASP A 37 3.43 -6.52 10.52
N LEU A 38 3.35 -5.96 9.31
CA LEU A 38 3.40 -6.71 8.06
C LEU A 38 4.80 -6.65 7.47
N HIS A 39 5.43 -7.81 7.30
CA HIS A 39 6.81 -7.88 6.84
C HIS A 39 6.90 -7.93 5.31
N SER A 40 5.85 -8.39 4.63
CA SER A 40 5.82 -8.60 3.19
C SER A 40 4.68 -7.89 2.47
N THR A 41 4.90 -7.58 1.20
CA THR A 41 3.83 -7.12 0.29
C THR A 41 2.72 -8.13 0.11
N ALA A 42 3.02 -9.43 0.22
CA ALA A 42 2.03 -10.50 0.17
C ALA A 42 1.10 -10.45 1.39
N GLU A 43 1.66 -10.26 2.59
CA GLU A 43 0.90 -10.10 3.82
C GLU A 43 0.06 -8.82 3.78
N LEU A 44 0.59 -7.75 3.19
CA LEU A 44 -0.13 -6.50 2.99
C LEU A 44 -1.27 -6.61 1.97
N ALA A 45 -1.10 -7.40 0.90
CA ALA A 45 -2.19 -7.72 -0.02
C ALA A 45 -3.26 -8.58 0.67
N LYS A 46 -2.84 -9.59 1.45
CA LYS A 46 -3.73 -10.45 2.23
C LYS A 46 -4.53 -9.65 3.26
N TYR A 47 -3.87 -8.78 4.00
CA TYR A 47 -4.51 -7.89 4.98
C TYR A 47 -5.56 -6.99 4.33
N ALA A 48 -5.25 -6.42 3.17
CA ALA A 48 -6.19 -5.57 2.45
C ALA A 48 -7.39 -6.33 1.86
N PHE A 49 -7.24 -7.63 1.62
CA PHE A 49 -8.33 -8.54 1.27
C PHE A 49 -9.17 -8.88 2.51
N GLU A 50 -8.53 -9.29 3.61
CA GLU A 50 -9.20 -9.64 4.88
C GLU A 50 -9.98 -8.48 5.48
N THR A 51 -9.50 -7.24 5.30
CA THR A 51 -10.14 -6.05 5.88
C THR A 51 -11.22 -5.44 4.97
N GLY A 52 -11.52 -6.05 3.80
CA GLY A 52 -12.53 -5.54 2.86
C GLY A 52 -12.13 -4.23 2.17
N LEU A 53 -10.87 -3.80 2.29
CA LEU A 53 -10.39 -2.54 1.70
C LEU A 53 -10.36 -2.60 0.16
N THR A 54 -10.46 -3.79 -0.44
CA THR A 54 -10.44 -4.01 -1.89
C THR A 54 -11.82 -4.00 -2.55
N GLU A 55 -12.90 -3.98 -1.77
CA GLU A 55 -14.29 -3.86 -2.25
C GLU A 55 -14.72 -2.40 -2.46
#